data_AF-A0A9Q1UW73-F1
#
_entry.id   AF-A0A9Q1UW73-F1
#
_cell.length_a   1.000
_cell.length_b   1.000
_cell.length_c   1.000
_cell.angle_alpha   90.00
_cell.angle_beta   90.00
_cell.angle_gamma   90.00
#
_symmetry.space_group_name_H-M   'P 1'
#
loop_
_entity.id
_entity.type
_entity.pdbx_description
1 polymer ?
#
loop_
_entity_poly.entity_id
_entity_poly.type
_entity_poly.pdbx_seq_one_letter_code
_entity_poly.pdbx_strand_id
1 'polypeptide(L)'
;MLEKLDDEVTKIKQATKKGYDEATVGDSINLEQPNSKTRRGRVGHGVAQTLTCSCNQGTICQKNYSIRKLTPLECWRLMGFTDIDFYNTQKLGISDSQLYKQAGNSIVVQVLMSIFINLFDLDFDFEEYLHSFYNQMVV
;
A
#
# COMPACT_ATOMS: atom_id res chain seq x y z
N MET A 1 27.43 11.05 -15.40
CA MET A 1 26.46 11.24 -16.48
C MET A 1 25.53 10.03 -16.44
N LEU A 2 24.46 10.09 -15.65
CA LEU A 2 23.42 9.08 -15.63
C LEU A 2 22.15 9.80 -16.09
N GLU A 3 21.78 9.55 -17.34
CA GLU A 3 20.56 10.05 -17.94
C GLU A 3 19.39 9.47 -17.14
N LYS A 4 18.57 10.35 -16.56
CA LYS A 4 17.24 9.98 -16.07
C LYS A 4 16.48 9.49 -17.30
N LEU A 5 16.30 8.17 -17.41
CA LEU A 5 15.35 7.57 -18.35
C LEU A 5 14.00 8.25 -18.11
N ASP A 6 13.37 8.72 -19.20
CA ASP A 6 12.05 9.32 -19.20
C ASP A 6 11.13 8.60 -18.20
N ASP A 7 10.53 9.34 -17.25
CA ASP A 7 9.60 8.78 -16.29
C ASP A 7 8.47 8.08 -17.06
N GLU A 8 8.53 6.75 -17.20
CA GLU A 8 7.55 5.99 -17.96
C GLU A 8 6.22 5.98 -17.18
N VAL A 9 5.34 6.89 -17.59
CA VAL A 9 4.05 7.16 -16.95
C VAL A 9 2.94 6.29 -17.56
N THR A 10 2.13 5.67 -16.70
CA THR A 10 0.89 4.99 -17.09
C THR A 10 -0.31 5.89 -16.89
N LYS A 11 -1.07 6.16 -17.96
CA LYS A 11 -2.27 7.00 -17.89
C LYS A 11 -3.48 6.20 -17.35
N ILE A 12 -4.01 6.62 -16.21
CA ILE A 12 -5.16 6.01 -15.56
C ILE A 12 -6.40 6.85 -15.79
N LYS A 13 -7.43 6.26 -16.39
CA LYS A 13 -8.69 6.96 -16.68
C LYS A 13 -9.34 7.47 -15.39
N GLN A 14 -9.67 8.76 -15.38
CA GLN A 14 -10.25 9.45 -14.22
C GLN A 14 -11.19 10.57 -14.66
N ALA A 15 -12.21 10.87 -13.85
CA ALA A 15 -13.15 11.97 -14.11
C ALA A 15 -12.55 13.37 -13.80
N THR A 16 -11.38 13.66 -14.34
CA THR A 16 -10.72 14.98 -14.33
C THR A 16 -11.00 15.74 -15.63
N LYS A 17 -10.69 17.05 -15.69
CA LYS A 17 -10.80 17.83 -16.95
C LYS A 17 -9.95 17.24 -18.09
N LYS A 18 -8.80 16.64 -17.75
CA LYS A 18 -7.91 15.96 -18.70
C LYS A 18 -8.41 14.56 -19.11
N GLY A 19 -9.31 13.96 -18.32
CA GLY A 19 -9.86 12.61 -18.55
C GLY A 19 -8.99 11.45 -18.05
N TYR A 20 -7.81 11.76 -17.51
CA TYR A 20 -6.89 10.79 -16.93
C TYR A 20 -6.07 11.43 -15.79
N ASP A 21 -5.38 10.56 -15.07
CA ASP A 21 -4.34 10.85 -14.10
C ASP A 21 -3.08 10.06 -14.48
N GLU A 22 -1.92 10.53 -14.04
CA GLU A 22 -0.61 9.99 -14.44
C GLU A 22 -0.03 9.19 -13.27
N ALA A 23 0.13 7.88 -13.45
CA ALA A 23 0.69 7.01 -12.41
C ALA A 23 2.12 6.59 -12.77
N THR A 24 2.98 6.57 -11.76
CA THR A 24 4.39 6.16 -11.84
C THR A 24 4.66 4.98 -10.90
N VAL A 25 5.87 4.41 -10.98
CA VAL A 25 6.28 3.36 -10.05
C VAL A 25 6.24 3.87 -8.62
N GLY A 26 5.62 3.10 -7.72
CA GLY A 26 5.41 3.49 -6.32
C GLY A 26 4.04 4.12 -6.06
N ASP A 27 3.33 4.54 -7.11
CA ASP A 27 1.95 4.98 -6.97
C ASP A 27 1.01 3.79 -6.79
N SER A 28 -0.08 4.05 -6.08
CA SER A 28 -1.17 3.10 -5.93
C SER A 28 -2.31 3.42 -6.89
N ILE A 29 -2.98 2.39 -7.39
CA ILE A 29 -4.05 2.51 -8.37
C ILE A 29 -5.26 1.74 -7.85
N ASN A 30 -6.37 2.42 -7.59
CA ASN A 30 -7.61 1.76 -7.23
C ASN A 30 -8.19 1.05 -8.48
N LEU A 31 -8.26 -0.28 -8.41
CA LEU A 31 -8.73 -1.17 -9.47
C LEU A 31 -10.23 -1.45 -9.39
N GLU A 32 -10.92 -0.93 -8.38
CA GLU A 32 -12.36 -1.06 -8.29
C GLU A 32 -13.01 -0.31 -9.46
N GLN A 33 -14.07 -0.88 -10.04
CA GLN A 33 -14.87 -0.22 -11.07
C GLN A 33 -14.04 0.49 -12.17
N PRO A 34 -13.14 -0.22 -12.88
CA PRO A 34 -12.16 0.41 -13.76
C PRO A 34 -12.77 1.19 -14.93
N ASN A 35 -14.02 0.85 -15.28
CA ASN A 35 -14.78 1.44 -16.36
C ASN A 35 -15.71 2.58 -15.91
N SER A 36 -15.69 2.97 -14.63
CA SER A 36 -16.51 4.07 -14.12
C SER A 36 -16.21 5.38 -14.84
N LYS A 37 -17.26 6.15 -15.17
CA LYS A 37 -17.15 7.46 -15.82
C LYS A 37 -17.14 8.63 -14.84
N THR A 38 -17.48 8.39 -13.57
CA THR A 38 -17.69 9.45 -12.56
C THR A 38 -16.66 9.46 -11.45
N ARG A 39 -15.86 8.38 -11.29
CA ARG A 39 -14.87 8.26 -10.21
C ARG A 39 -13.65 9.17 -10.40
N ARG A 40 -13.21 9.75 -9.28
CA ARG A 40 -11.98 10.55 -9.12
C ARG A 40 -11.05 9.89 -8.08
N GLY A 41 -9.79 10.35 -8.01
CA GLY A 41 -8.83 9.93 -6.99
C GLY A 41 -8.47 8.46 -7.07
N ARG A 42 -8.29 7.92 -8.29
CA ARG A 42 -7.91 6.53 -8.50
C ARG A 42 -6.42 6.30 -8.31
N VAL A 43 -5.60 7.31 -8.60
CA VAL A 43 -4.15 7.26 -8.36
C VAL A 43 -3.87 7.88 -7.00
N GLY A 44 -3.16 7.16 -6.15
CA GLY A 44 -2.57 7.67 -4.92
C GLY A 44 -1.07 7.83 -5.12
N HIS A 45 -0.60 9.08 -5.16
CA HIS A 45 0.80 9.37 -5.44
C HIS A 45 1.69 9.09 -4.23
N GLY A 46 2.58 8.10 -4.35
CA GLY A 46 3.44 7.65 -3.25
C GLY A 46 2.70 7.11 -2.01
N VAL A 47 1.38 6.90 -2.10
CA VAL A 47 0.55 6.44 -0.99
C VAL A 47 -0.47 5.42 -1.47
N ALA A 48 -0.72 4.40 -0.66
CA ALA A 48 -1.89 3.54 -0.81
C ALA A 48 -3.09 4.18 -0.13
N GLN A 49 -4.22 4.26 -0.84
CA GLN A 49 -5.51 4.53 -0.20
C GLN A 49 -5.97 3.32 0.62
N THR A 50 -7.13 3.42 1.26
CA THR A 50 -7.70 2.39 2.13
C THR A 50 -7.65 0.99 1.51
N LEU A 51 -7.01 0.05 2.21
CA LEU A 51 -7.00 -1.36 1.84
C LEU A 51 -8.31 -2.01 2.27
N THR A 52 -9.12 -2.44 1.30
CA THR A 52 -10.35 -3.18 1.54
C THR A 52 -10.08 -4.68 1.68
N CYS A 53 -11.04 -5.46 2.19
CA CYS A 53 -10.88 -6.91 2.41
C CYS A 53 -10.51 -7.70 1.14
N SER A 54 -10.89 -7.20 -0.03
CA SER A 54 -10.54 -7.77 -1.34
C SER A 54 -9.20 -7.26 -1.88
N CYS A 55 -8.58 -6.28 -1.22
CA CYS A 55 -7.38 -5.49 -1.59
C CYS A 55 -7.38 -5.15 -3.09
N ASN A 56 -8.42 -4.48 -3.61
CA ASN A 56 -8.50 -4.06 -5.04
C ASN A 56 -7.58 -2.85 -5.36
N GLN A 57 -6.39 -2.84 -4.77
CA GLN A 57 -5.37 -1.84 -4.99
C GLN A 57 -4.25 -2.44 -5.85
N GLY A 58 -3.81 -1.68 -6.83
CA GLY A 58 -2.73 -2.03 -7.74
C GLY A 58 -1.57 -1.06 -7.65
N THR A 59 -0.48 -1.42 -8.32
CA THR A 59 0.73 -0.62 -8.50
C THR A 59 1.35 -0.93 -9.86
N ILE A 60 2.29 -0.10 -10.29
CA ILE A 60 2.98 -0.26 -11.57
C ILE A 60 4.19 -1.18 -11.40
N CYS A 61 4.27 -2.20 -12.26
CA CYS A 61 5.43 -3.08 -12.33
C CYS A 61 6.61 -2.37 -13.01
N GLN A 62 7.74 -2.23 -12.32
CA GLN A 62 8.95 -1.58 -12.83
C GLN A 62 9.49 -2.15 -14.16
N LYS A 63 9.28 -3.46 -14.41
CA LYS A 63 9.91 -4.13 -15.57
C LYS A 63 9.20 -3.86 -16.89
N ASN A 64 7.89 -3.63 -16.85
CA ASN A 64 7.05 -3.59 -18.06
C ASN A 64 5.91 -2.57 -17.99
N TYR A 65 5.89 -1.75 -16.93
CA TYR A 65 4.90 -0.72 -16.65
C TYR A 65 3.43 -1.18 -16.68
N SER A 66 3.24 -2.50 -16.55
CA SER A 66 1.91 -3.08 -16.43
C SER A 66 1.35 -2.86 -15.03
N ILE A 67 0.03 -2.68 -14.96
CA ILE A 67 -0.67 -2.59 -13.69
C ILE A 67 -0.82 -4.00 -13.12
N ARG A 68 -0.33 -4.21 -11.90
CA ARG A 68 -0.58 -5.44 -11.13
C ARG A 68 -1.26 -5.11 -9.82
N LYS A 69 -1.90 -6.11 -9.22
CA LYS A 69 -2.40 -6.01 -7.85
C LYS A 69 -1.23 -5.91 -6.86
N LEU A 70 -1.42 -5.19 -5.76
CA LEU A 70 -0.56 -5.36 -4.58
C LEU A 70 -0.62 -6.81 -4.11
N THR A 71 0.51 -7.36 -3.71
CA THR A 71 0.65 -8.69 -3.12
C THR A 71 0.16 -8.69 -1.67
N PRO A 72 -0.14 -9.86 -1.07
CA PRO A 72 -0.51 -9.92 0.34
C PRO A 72 0.57 -9.34 1.25
N LEU A 73 1.86 -9.63 0.98
CA LEU A 73 2.98 -9.09 1.75
C LEU A 73 3.02 -7.55 1.69
N GLU A 74 2.82 -6.96 0.51
CA GLU A 74 2.73 -5.50 0.38
C GLU A 74 1.52 -4.93 1.14
N CYS A 75 0.34 -5.56 1.06
CA CYS A 75 -0.83 -5.13 1.84
C CYS A 75 -0.52 -5.22 3.37
N TRP A 76 0.23 -6.23 3.85
CA TRP A 76 0.63 -6.37 5.27
C TRP A 76 1.65 -5.32 5.72
N ARG A 77 2.66 -5.07 4.90
CA ARG A 77 3.65 -4.00 5.12
C ARG A 77 2.97 -2.63 5.24
N LEU A 78 2.01 -2.34 4.36
CA LEU A 78 1.22 -1.10 4.41
C LEU A 78 0.41 -0.95 5.71
N MET A 79 -0.01 -2.07 6.33
CA MET A 79 -0.70 -2.06 7.61
C MET A 79 0.26 -2.00 8.82
N GLY A 80 1.57 -1.98 8.59
CA GLY A 80 2.59 -1.88 9.63
C GLY A 80 3.01 -3.20 10.26
N PHE A 81 2.64 -4.35 9.67
CA PHE A 81 3.12 -5.65 10.12
C PHE A 81 4.54 -5.93 9.63
N THR A 82 5.28 -6.73 10.39
CA THR A 82 6.62 -7.18 9.97
C THR A 82 6.52 -8.32 8.96
N ASP A 83 7.56 -8.48 8.15
CA ASP A 83 7.67 -9.64 7.25
C ASP A 83 7.63 -10.98 8.01
N ILE A 84 8.16 -11.00 9.24
CA ILE A 84 8.13 -12.18 10.10
C ILE A 84 6.68 -12.57 10.44
N ASP A 85 5.83 -11.60 10.79
CA ASP A 85 4.41 -11.84 11.08
C ASP A 85 3.69 -12.44 9.86
N PHE A 86 3.98 -11.89 8.67
CA PHE A 86 3.43 -12.37 7.41
C PHE A 86 3.86 -13.82 7.12
N TYR A 87 5.16 -14.10 7.13
CA TYR A 87 5.67 -15.43 6.80
C TYR A 87 5.30 -16.48 7.84
N ASN A 88 5.21 -16.12 9.12
CA ASN A 88 4.70 -17.02 10.15
C ASN A 88 3.22 -17.37 9.89
N THR A 89 2.39 -16.39 9.53
CA THR A 89 0.99 -16.63 9.17
C THR A 89 0.86 -17.47 7.91
N GLN A 90 1.66 -17.19 6.88
CA GLN A 90 1.66 -17.96 5.64
C GLN A 90 2.07 -19.43 5.87
N LYS A 91 3.06 -19.69 6.73
CA LYS A 91 3.50 -21.05 7.11
C LYS A 91 2.39 -21.89 7.77
N LEU A 92 1.37 -21.27 8.34
CA LEU A 92 0.19 -21.96 8.88
C LEU A 92 -0.78 -22.44 7.77
N GLY A 93 -0.46 -22.21 6.49
CA GLY A 93 -1.28 -22.63 5.37
C GLY A 93 -2.45 -21.67 5.08
N ILE A 94 -2.39 -20.43 5.58
CA ILE A 94 -3.40 -19.41 5.28
C ILE A 94 -3.29 -18.97 3.82
N SER A 95 -4.40 -18.99 3.10
CA SER A 95 -4.44 -18.61 1.68
C SER A 95 -4.21 -17.12 1.47
N ASP A 96 -3.68 -16.73 0.29
CA ASP A 96 -3.51 -15.32 -0.09
C ASP A 96 -4.81 -14.51 0.03
N SER A 97 -5.95 -15.10 -0.31
CA SER A 97 -7.26 -14.46 -0.17
C SER A 97 -7.59 -14.11 1.29
N GLN A 98 -7.23 -15.00 2.22
CA GLN A 98 -7.40 -14.75 3.65
C GLN A 98 -6.38 -13.74 4.17
N LEU A 99 -5.13 -13.79 3.69
CA LEU A 99 -4.09 -12.82 4.04
C LEU A 99 -4.48 -11.39 3.61
N TYR A 100 -5.06 -11.21 2.41
CA TYR A 100 -5.64 -9.92 2.00
C TYR A 100 -6.75 -9.47 2.94
N LYS A 101 -7.66 -10.39 3.31
CA LYS A 101 -8.79 -10.08 4.19
C LYS A 101 -8.32 -9.68 5.59
N GLN A 102 -7.28 -10.33 6.12
CA GLN A 102 -6.67 -9.98 7.40
C GLN A 102 -6.07 -8.57 7.36
N ALA A 103 -5.30 -8.24 6.32
CA ALA A 103 -4.76 -6.89 6.15
C ALA A 103 -5.87 -5.84 6.04
N GLY A 104 -6.86 -6.05 5.16
CA GLY A 104 -7.93 -5.06 4.92
C GLY A 104 -8.92 -4.88 6.07
N ASN A 105 -9.02 -5.84 6.99
CA ASN A 105 -9.83 -5.73 8.21
C ASN A 105 -9.05 -5.17 9.41
N SER A 106 -7.72 -5.07 9.30
CA SER A 106 -6.88 -4.66 10.41
C SER A 106 -6.94 -3.15 10.64
N ILE A 107 -6.38 -2.73 11.77
CA ILE A 107 -5.98 -1.35 12.05
C ILE A 107 -4.48 -1.25 11.76
N VAL A 108 -4.02 -0.10 11.27
CA VAL A 108 -2.58 0.15 11.08
C VAL A 108 -1.87 0.07 12.44
N VAL A 109 -0.80 -0.72 12.53
CA VAL A 109 -0.10 -1.02 13.79
C VAL A 109 0.33 0.25 14.53
N GLN A 110 0.87 1.22 13.80
CA GLN A 110 1.32 2.52 14.31
C GLN A 110 0.18 3.34 14.92
N VAL A 111 -1.02 3.27 14.33
CA VAL A 111 -2.21 3.97 14.85
C VAL A 111 -2.64 3.34 16.17
N LEU A 112 -2.71 2.01 16.22
CA LEU A 112 -3.08 1.30 17.44
C LEU A 112 -2.07 1.55 18.57
N MET A 113 -0.77 1.54 18.24
CA MET A 113 0.31 1.88 19.16
C MET A 113 0.15 3.30 19.73
N SER A 114 -0.10 4.28 18.87
CA SER A 114 -0.31 5.67 19.29
C SER A 114 -1.51 5.80 20.24
N ILE A 115 -2.60 5.06 19.99
CA ILE A 115 -3.76 5.04 20.89
C ILE A 115 -3.36 4.49 22.26
N PHE A 116 -2.60 3.40 22.33
CA PHE A 116 -2.20 2.81 23.61
C PHE A 116 -1.20 3.66 24.39
N ILE A 117 -0.25 4.30 23.70
CA ILE A 117 0.68 5.24 24.34
C ILE A 117 -0.09 6.35 25.07
N ASN A 118 -1.08 6.95 24.41
CA ASN A 118 -1.90 8.00 25.00
C ASN A 118 -2.89 7.47 26.05
N LEU A 119 -3.41 6.26 25.89
CA LEU A 119 -4.41 5.70 26.82
C LEU A 119 -3.78 5.29 28.16
N PHE A 120 -2.51 4.85 28.14
CA PHE A 120 -1.83 4.32 29.32
C PHE A 120 -0.66 5.20 29.79
N ASP A 121 -0.53 6.42 29.24
CA ASP A 121 0.57 7.36 29.53
C ASP A 121 1.95 6.68 29.49
N LEU A 122 2.19 5.91 28.42
CA LEU A 122 3.44 5.17 28.27
C LEU A 122 4.57 6.12 27.86
N ASP A 123 5.68 6.06 28.57
CA ASP A 123 6.93 6.70 28.14
C ASP A 123 7.59 5.83 27.06
N PHE A 124 7.15 6.06 25.81
CA PHE A 124 7.61 5.33 24.63
C PHE A 124 8.13 6.30 23.57
N ASP A 125 9.39 6.13 23.16
CA ASP A 125 9.96 6.90 22.06
C ASP A 125 9.46 6.35 20.70
N PHE A 126 8.40 6.98 20.21
CA PHE A 126 7.78 6.61 18.95
C PHE A 126 8.63 6.95 17.72
N GLU A 127 9.45 8.00 17.80
CA GLU A 127 10.31 8.43 16.70
C GLU A 127 11.48 7.46 16.50
N GLU A 128 12.11 7.01 17.60
CA GLU A 128 13.14 5.97 17.54
C GLU A 128 12.59 4.66 16.94
N TYR A 129 11.39 4.26 17.38
CA TYR A 129 10.72 3.08 16.83
C TYR A 129 10.42 3.20 15.33
N LEU A 130 9.85 4.32 14.89
CA LEU A 130 9.57 4.58 13.48
C LEU A 130 10.85 4.52 12.65
N HIS A 131 11.94 5.15 13.11
CA HIS A 131 13.22 5.12 12.42
C HIS A 131 13.75 3.68 12.25
N SER A 132 13.69 2.86 13.30
CA SER A 132 14.08 1.46 13.22
C SER A 132 13.18 0.67 12.26
N PHE A 133 11.88 0.90 12.30
CA PHE A 133 10.89 0.20 11.48
C PHE A 133 11.03 0.53 9.98
N TYR A 134 11.18 1.81 9.62
CA TYR A 134 11.34 2.22 8.22
C TYR A 134 12.64 1.69 7.60
N ASN A 135 13.71 1.56 8.38
CA ASN A 135 14.96 0.95 7.92
C ASN A 135 14.81 -0.55 7.60
N GLN A 136 13.79 -1.23 8.14
CA GLN A 136 13.48 -2.62 7.84
C GLN A 136 12.49 -2.77 6.66
N MET A 137 11.79 -1.70 6.27
CA MET A 137 10.75 -1.70 5.23
C MET A 137 11.25 -1.36 3.82
N VAL A 138 12.56 -1.34 3.57
CA VAL A 138 13.09 -1.04 2.23
C VAL A 138 12.53 -2.05 1.21
N VAL A 139 11.67 -1.56 0.32
CA VAL A 139 11.15 -2.27 -0.86
C VAL A 139 12.19 -2.20 -1.98
#